data_AF-A0A963V824-F1
#
_entry.id   AF-A0A963V824-F1
#
_cell.length_a   1.000
_cell.length_b   1.000
_cell.length_c   1.000
_cell.angle_alpha   90.00
_cell.angle_beta   90.00
_cell.angle_gamma   90.00
#
_symmetry.space_group_name_H-M   'P 1'
#
loop_
_entity.id
_entity.type
_entity.pdbx_description
1 polymer ?
#
loop_
_entity_poly.entity_id
_entity_poly.type
_entity_poly.pdbx_seq_one_letter_code
_entity_poly.pdbx_strand_id
1 'polypeptide(L)'
;MARDGTEMAGDVVLADLRETTAATLAPVEELLKAATERLRAEVVVDGRIAPAALEQSQSAAHALSWLATYVEALRQLQAWADRLDAAGQFGEMEQLILQIGFGEYLAQIRGGIPMSQNEIARLADFSLDGLADTPAIARLLRDGNSAAARARLVALMRDNHGRATFGATGLEDELEMIRDQFHRFAEERVAPHAHVWHLKDQLIPMEIITELAEMGVFGLT
;
A
#
# COMPACT_ATOMS: atom_id res chain seq x y z
N MET A 1 -18.41 -36.68 -15.74
CA MET A 1 -17.01 -36.83 -15.28
C MET A 1 -16.66 -35.61 -14.46
N ALA A 2 -16.93 -35.67 -13.15
CA ALA A 2 -16.45 -34.67 -12.21
C ALA A 2 -14.96 -34.95 -11.98
N ARG A 3 -14.10 -33.97 -12.26
CA ARG A 3 -12.73 -33.97 -11.75
C ARG A 3 -12.81 -33.30 -10.39
N ASP A 4 -13.02 -34.10 -9.35
CA ASP A 4 -12.60 -33.76 -7.99
C ASP A 4 -11.07 -33.78 -7.99
N GLY A 5 -10.50 -32.65 -8.40
CA GLY A 5 -9.11 -32.33 -8.12
C GLY A 5 -9.08 -31.65 -6.77
N THR A 6 -8.93 -32.44 -5.70
CA THR A 6 -8.35 -31.93 -4.46
C THR A 6 -6.91 -31.55 -4.82
N GLU A 7 -6.73 -30.34 -5.33
CA GLU A 7 -5.40 -29.73 -5.38
C GLU A 7 -4.92 -29.70 -3.94
N MET A 8 -3.91 -30.52 -3.66
CA MET A 8 -3.06 -30.35 -2.50
C MET A 8 -2.66 -28.88 -2.48
N ALA A 9 -3.16 -28.12 -1.52
CA ALA A 9 -2.76 -26.74 -1.29
C ALA A 9 -1.25 -26.75 -0.99
N GLY A 10 -0.43 -26.59 -2.03
CA GLY A 10 0.92 -26.08 -1.85
C GLY A 10 0.78 -24.75 -1.13
N ASP A 11 1.63 -24.50 -0.13
CA ASP A 11 1.53 -23.30 0.70
C ASP A 11 1.37 -22.06 -0.18
N VAL A 12 0.18 -21.44 -0.11
CA VAL A 12 -0.20 -20.26 -0.90
C VAL A 12 0.69 -19.06 -0.54
N VAL A 13 1.20 -19.10 0.70
CA VAL A 13 2.20 -18.18 1.21
C VAL A 13 3.61 -18.68 0.86
N LEU A 14 4.44 -17.79 0.31
CA LEU A 14 5.83 -18.09 -0.01
C LEU A 14 6.63 -18.40 1.26
N ALA A 15 7.37 -19.51 1.24
CA ALA A 15 8.38 -19.78 2.26
C ALA A 15 9.43 -18.66 2.34
N ASP A 16 9.90 -18.35 3.54
CA ASP A 16 10.88 -17.29 3.82
C ASP A 16 10.44 -15.91 3.30
N LEU A 17 9.13 -15.62 3.39
CA LEU A 17 8.52 -14.44 2.80
C LEU A 17 9.21 -13.14 3.25
N ARG A 18 9.35 -12.93 4.56
CA ARG A 18 9.94 -11.70 5.12
C ARG A 18 11.40 -11.49 4.71
N GLU A 19 12.18 -12.56 4.66
CA GLU A 19 13.56 -12.50 4.16
C GLU A 19 13.59 -12.16 2.67
N THR A 20 12.69 -12.76 1.89
CA THR A 20 12.55 -12.52 0.46
C THR A 20 12.15 -11.06 0.19
N THR A 21 11.17 -10.51 0.90
CA THR A 21 10.74 -9.11 0.74
C THR A 21 11.80 -8.12 1.21
N ALA A 22 12.45 -8.38 2.35
CA ALA A 22 13.54 -7.54 2.85
C ALA A 22 14.72 -7.46 1.88
N ALA A 23 15.07 -8.57 1.22
CA ALA A 23 16.13 -8.62 0.22
C ALA A 23 15.86 -7.78 -1.04
N THR A 24 14.63 -7.30 -1.25
CA THR A 24 14.30 -6.40 -2.37
C THR A 24 14.50 -4.92 -2.07
N LEU A 25 14.58 -4.54 -0.78
CA LEU A 25 14.62 -3.13 -0.37
C LEU A 25 15.88 -2.41 -0.86
N ALA A 26 17.07 -2.96 -0.63
CA ALA A 26 18.31 -2.33 -1.08
C ALA A 26 18.35 -2.11 -2.62
N PRO A 27 17.97 -3.09 -3.47
CA PRO A 27 17.84 -2.85 -4.90
C PRO A 27 16.87 -1.72 -5.31
N VAL A 28 15.70 -1.61 -4.67
CA VAL A 28 14.73 -0.56 -5.03
C VAL A 28 15.16 0.82 -4.50
N GLU A 29 15.90 0.86 -3.39
CA GLU A 29 16.48 2.09 -2.84
C GLU A 29 17.61 2.63 -3.72
N GLU A 30 18.50 1.76 -4.23
CA GLU A 30 19.52 2.15 -5.20
C GLU A 30 18.89 2.63 -6.52
N LEU A 31 17.78 2.03 -6.94
CA LEU A 31 17.02 2.50 -8.11
C LEU A 31 16.49 3.92 -7.89
N LEU A 32 15.87 4.20 -6.74
CA LEU A 32 15.37 5.55 -6.41
C LEU A 32 16.51 6.57 -6.34
N LYS A 33 17.64 6.19 -5.76
CA LYS A 33 18.84 7.04 -5.70
C LYS A 33 19.34 7.37 -7.10
N ALA A 34 19.46 6.37 -7.98
CA ALA A 34 19.86 6.58 -9.37
C ALA A 34 18.88 7.50 -10.11
N ALA A 35 17.56 7.29 -9.97
CA ALA A 35 16.55 8.16 -10.57
C ALA A 35 16.64 9.61 -10.07
N THR A 36 16.90 9.78 -8.77
CA THR A 36 17.10 11.09 -8.14
C THR A 36 18.34 11.79 -8.70
N GLU A 37 19.45 11.08 -8.85
CA GLU A 37 20.70 11.62 -9.41
C GLU A 37 20.52 12.03 -10.88
N ARG A 38 19.76 11.24 -11.66
CA ARG A 38 19.43 11.55 -13.06
C ARG A 38 18.62 12.83 -13.18
N LEU A 39 17.51 12.94 -12.45
CA LEU A 39 16.70 14.16 -12.48
C LEU A 39 17.50 15.36 -11.96
N ARG A 40 18.29 15.19 -10.90
CA ARG A 40 19.15 16.25 -10.35
C ARG A 40 20.09 16.83 -11.40
N ALA A 41 20.68 15.99 -12.25
CA ALA A 41 21.59 16.43 -13.30
C ALA A 41 20.90 17.31 -14.37
N GLU A 42 19.58 17.19 -14.52
CA GLU A 42 18.79 17.99 -15.45
C GLU A 42 18.27 19.30 -14.83
N VAL A 43 17.85 19.25 -13.57
CA VAL A 43 17.10 20.36 -12.94
C VAL A 43 17.94 21.25 -12.04
N VAL A 44 19.17 20.86 -11.69
CA VAL A 44 20.07 21.68 -10.86
C VAL A 44 21.07 22.43 -11.73
N VAL A 45 21.02 23.76 -11.66
CA VAL A 45 21.94 24.69 -12.33
C VAL A 45 22.60 25.56 -11.26
N ASP A 46 23.93 25.68 -11.32
CA ASP A 46 24.73 26.45 -10.35
C ASP A 46 24.43 26.10 -8.87
N GLY A 47 24.19 24.81 -8.60
CA GLY A 47 23.95 24.29 -7.26
C GLY A 47 22.54 24.55 -6.70
N ARG A 48 21.61 25.05 -7.50
CA ARG A 48 20.21 25.27 -7.11
C ARG A 48 19.25 24.65 -8.11
N ILE A 49 18.05 24.27 -7.65
CA ILE A 49 16.99 23.82 -8.54
C ILE A 49 16.56 25.01 -9.40
N ALA A 50 16.68 24.88 -10.72
CA ALA A 50 16.25 25.89 -11.68
C ALA A 50 14.75 25.70 -11.99
N PRO A 51 13.87 26.66 -11.66
CA PRO A 51 12.43 26.49 -11.84
C PRO A 51 12.01 26.14 -13.27
N ALA A 52 12.62 26.81 -14.26
CA ALA A 52 12.32 26.55 -15.67
C ALA A 52 12.75 25.16 -16.14
N ALA A 53 13.86 24.62 -15.59
CA ALA A 53 14.30 23.26 -15.90
C ALA A 53 13.39 22.22 -15.22
N LEU A 54 12.97 22.48 -13.98
CA LEU A 54 12.02 21.61 -13.28
C LEU A 54 10.64 21.57 -13.97
N GLU A 55 10.17 22.71 -14.49
CA GLU A 55 8.92 22.78 -15.25
C GLU A 55 9.02 21.99 -16.57
N GLN A 56 10.15 22.07 -17.27
CA GLN A 56 10.39 21.27 -18.49
C GLN A 56 10.48 19.78 -18.19
N SER A 57 11.09 19.40 -17.05
CA SER A 57 11.17 18.01 -16.58
C SER A 57 10.02 17.64 -15.62
N GLN A 58 8.87 18.32 -15.66
CA GLN A 58 7.77 18.12 -14.68
C GLN A 58 7.30 16.67 -14.64
N SER A 59 7.17 16.01 -15.81
CA SER A 59 6.78 14.60 -15.89
C SER A 59 7.76 13.70 -15.15
N ALA A 60 9.07 13.89 -15.34
CA ALA A 60 10.10 13.12 -14.65
C ALA A 60 10.14 13.44 -13.14
N ALA A 61 9.91 14.70 -12.75
CA ALA A 61 9.83 15.11 -11.35
C ALA A 61 8.64 14.46 -10.61
N HIS A 62 7.46 14.43 -11.23
CA HIS A 62 6.30 13.73 -10.70
C HIS A 62 6.54 12.21 -10.69
N ALA A 63 7.08 11.64 -11.76
CA ALA A 63 7.44 10.23 -11.81
C ALA A 63 8.40 9.84 -10.68
N LEU A 64 9.35 10.72 -10.31
CA LEU A 64 10.28 10.47 -9.23
C LEU A 64 9.56 10.43 -7.89
N SER A 65 8.58 11.32 -7.71
CA SER A 65 7.74 11.37 -6.51
C SER A 65 6.92 10.09 -6.36
N TRP A 66 6.36 9.57 -7.46
CA TRP A 66 5.63 8.29 -7.47
C TRP A 66 6.54 7.09 -7.23
N LEU A 67 7.73 7.04 -7.84
CA LEU A 67 8.73 6.02 -7.55
C LEU A 67 9.13 6.04 -6.08
N ALA A 68 9.40 7.23 -5.52
CA ALA A 68 9.73 7.40 -4.11
C ALA A 68 8.59 6.92 -3.19
N THR A 69 7.33 7.18 -3.58
CA THR A 69 6.15 6.72 -2.86
C THR A 69 6.07 5.19 -2.82
N TYR A 70 6.35 4.52 -3.93
CA TYR A 70 6.33 3.06 -4.01
C TYR A 70 7.48 2.42 -3.22
N VAL A 71 8.68 3.01 -3.29
CA VAL A 71 9.82 2.55 -2.47
C VAL A 71 9.52 2.72 -0.98
N GLU A 72 8.93 3.84 -0.58
CA GLU A 72 8.53 4.07 0.81
C GLU A 72 7.43 3.10 1.24
N ALA A 73 6.44 2.82 0.39
CA ALA A 73 5.40 1.85 0.68
C ALA A 73 5.97 0.44 0.91
N LEU A 74 6.92 -0.01 0.08
CA LEU A 74 7.62 -1.29 0.29
C LEU A 74 8.38 -1.30 1.62
N ARG A 75 9.10 -0.22 1.95
CA ARG A 75 9.81 -0.07 3.23
C ARG A 75 8.84 -0.18 4.42
N GLN A 76 7.73 0.55 4.38
CA GLN A 76 6.76 0.57 5.46
C GLN A 76 6.00 -0.75 5.59
N LEU A 77 5.70 -1.43 4.47
CA LEU A 77 5.05 -2.73 4.48
C LEU A 77 5.98 -3.82 5.06
N GLN A 78 7.27 -3.79 4.73
CA GLN A 78 8.26 -4.65 5.39
C GLN A 78 8.31 -4.37 6.90
N ALA A 79 8.46 -3.10 7.28
CA ALA A 79 8.59 -2.71 8.68
C ALA A 79 7.33 -3.04 9.50
N TRP A 80 6.14 -2.92 8.90
CA TRP A 80 4.88 -3.36 9.49
C TRP A 80 4.89 -4.87 9.74
N ALA A 81 5.24 -5.68 8.74
CA ALA A 81 5.32 -7.12 8.90
C ALA A 81 6.34 -7.53 9.96
N ASP A 82 7.50 -6.86 10.03
CA ASP A 82 8.53 -7.13 11.03
C ASP A 82 8.05 -6.84 12.46
N ARG A 83 7.33 -5.73 12.66
CA ARG A 83 6.75 -5.39 13.97
C ARG A 83 5.66 -6.37 14.38
N LEU A 84 4.78 -6.75 13.46
CA LEU A 84 3.74 -7.72 13.74
C LEU A 84 4.32 -9.09 14.09
N ASP A 85 5.38 -9.52 13.41
CA ASP A 85 6.02 -10.80 13.71
C ASP A 85 6.66 -10.78 15.10
N ALA A 86 7.37 -9.70 15.44
CA ALA A 86 7.92 -9.51 16.77
C ALA A 86 6.85 -9.52 17.87
N ALA A 87 5.62 -9.08 17.55
CA ALA A 87 4.46 -9.11 18.43
C ALA A 87 3.67 -10.44 18.38
N GLY A 88 4.05 -11.41 17.54
CA GLY A 88 3.32 -12.67 17.35
C GLY A 88 1.96 -12.50 16.64
N GLN A 89 1.78 -11.39 15.90
CA GLN A 89 0.55 -10.99 15.22
C GLN A 89 0.65 -11.10 13.69
N PHE A 90 1.76 -11.60 13.14
CA PHE A 90 1.96 -11.77 11.70
C PHE A 90 1.30 -13.07 11.20
N GLY A 91 -0.03 -13.02 11.09
CA GLY A 91 -0.87 -14.13 10.65
C GLY A 91 -0.86 -14.34 9.12
N GLU A 92 -1.72 -15.26 8.68
CA GLU A 92 -1.82 -15.63 7.26
C GLU A 92 -2.34 -14.47 6.39
N MET A 93 -3.30 -13.69 6.89
CA MET A 93 -3.83 -12.53 6.17
C MET A 93 -2.73 -11.49 5.93
N GLU A 94 -1.92 -11.23 6.95
CA GLU A 94 -0.83 -10.26 6.91
C GLU A 94 0.30 -10.72 5.97
N GLN A 95 0.62 -12.02 5.99
CA GLN A 95 1.55 -12.63 5.05
C GLN A 95 1.08 -12.48 3.60
N LEU A 96 -0.19 -12.73 3.32
CA LEU A 96 -0.73 -12.59 1.97
C LEU A 96 -0.77 -11.12 1.51
N ILE A 97 -1.11 -10.18 2.40
CA ILE A 97 -1.06 -8.74 2.12
C ILE A 97 0.38 -8.32 1.77
N LEU A 98 1.35 -8.74 2.58
CA LEU A 98 2.78 -8.46 2.33
C LEU A 98 3.22 -9.02 0.98
N GLN A 99 2.94 -10.31 0.72
CA GLN A 99 3.34 -11.02 -0.48
C GLN A 99 2.74 -10.40 -1.76
N ILE A 100 1.43 -10.14 -1.75
CA ILE A 100 0.72 -9.53 -2.88
C ILE A 100 1.20 -8.09 -3.09
N GLY A 101 1.33 -7.31 -2.00
CA GLY A 101 1.79 -5.93 -2.05
C GLY A 101 3.17 -5.80 -2.68
N PHE A 102 4.14 -6.60 -2.22
CA PHE A 102 5.48 -6.62 -2.83
C PHE A 102 5.44 -7.08 -4.28
N GLY A 103 4.73 -8.16 -4.60
CA GLY A 103 4.62 -8.65 -5.97
C GLY A 103 4.06 -7.60 -6.93
N GLU A 104 2.99 -6.91 -6.53
CA GLU A 104 2.35 -5.88 -7.33
C GLU A 104 3.22 -4.62 -7.46
N TYR A 105 3.78 -4.12 -6.36
CA TYR A 105 4.51 -2.85 -6.38
C TYR A 105 5.85 -2.99 -7.09
N LEU A 106 6.53 -4.14 -6.97
CA LEU A 106 7.71 -4.44 -7.78
C LEU A 106 7.35 -4.54 -9.27
N ALA A 107 6.20 -5.14 -9.60
CA ALA A 107 5.75 -5.25 -11.00
C ALA A 107 5.44 -3.88 -11.60
N GLN A 108 4.82 -2.99 -10.84
CA GLN A 108 4.55 -1.62 -11.27
C GLN A 108 5.82 -0.76 -11.32
N ILE A 109 6.75 -0.89 -10.38
CA ILE A 109 8.08 -0.23 -10.50
C ILE A 109 8.78 -0.67 -11.81
N ARG A 110 8.70 -1.96 -12.16
CA ARG A 110 9.31 -2.50 -13.38
C ARG A 110 8.56 -2.10 -14.66
N GLY A 111 7.23 -2.16 -14.66
CA GLY A 111 6.39 -2.01 -15.86
C GLY A 111 5.82 -0.60 -16.08
N GLY A 112 5.74 0.19 -15.01
CA GLY A 112 5.19 1.54 -15.00
C GLY A 112 4.18 1.74 -13.86
N ILE A 113 4.36 2.83 -13.09
CA ILE A 113 3.49 3.22 -11.99
C ILE A 113 2.40 4.17 -12.53
N PRO A 114 1.11 3.86 -12.37
CA PRO A 114 0.04 4.75 -12.79
C PRO A 114 -0.05 5.97 -11.86
N MET A 115 0.30 7.15 -12.38
CA MET A 115 0.11 8.44 -11.70
C MET A 115 -1.33 8.94 -11.89
N SER A 116 -1.88 8.68 -13.07
CA SER A 116 -3.28 8.85 -13.42
C SER A 116 -3.69 7.71 -14.37
N GLN A 117 -4.91 7.72 -14.90
CA GLN A 117 -5.33 6.71 -15.88
C GLN A 117 -4.50 6.74 -17.17
N ASN A 118 -3.92 7.90 -17.51
CA ASN A 118 -3.19 8.09 -18.77
C ASN A 118 -1.70 8.45 -18.58
N GLU A 119 -1.27 8.75 -17.35
CA GLU A 119 0.11 9.11 -17.06
C GLU A 119 0.77 7.98 -16.27
N ILE A 120 1.79 7.36 -16.86
CA ILE A 120 2.50 6.21 -16.30
C ILE A 120 3.96 6.59 -16.12
N ALA A 121 4.41 6.66 -14.87
CA ALA A 121 5.81 6.86 -14.51
C ALA A 121 6.62 5.60 -14.83
N ARG A 122 7.65 5.72 -15.65
CA ARG A 122 8.52 4.60 -16.07
C ARG A 122 9.98 4.90 -15.75
N LEU A 123 10.77 3.85 -15.60
CA LEU A 123 12.22 3.99 -15.39
C LEU A 123 12.92 4.63 -16.60
N ALA A 124 12.34 4.52 -17.79
CA ALA A 124 12.78 5.22 -18.99
C ALA A 124 12.72 6.75 -18.85
N ASP A 125 11.83 7.30 -18.00
CA ASP A 125 11.75 8.74 -17.73
C ASP A 125 13.03 9.27 -17.04
N PHE A 126 13.86 8.37 -16.50
CA PHE A 126 15.16 8.67 -15.87
C PHE A 126 16.35 8.10 -16.65
N SER A 127 16.14 7.58 -17.86
CA SER A 127 17.15 6.84 -18.63
C SER A 127 17.75 5.66 -17.84
N LEU A 128 16.90 4.92 -17.12
CA LEU A 128 17.27 3.70 -16.40
C LEU A 128 16.74 2.46 -17.11
N ASP A 129 17.61 1.45 -17.27
CA ASP A 129 17.30 0.25 -18.06
C ASP A 129 16.32 -0.72 -17.39
N GLY A 130 16.18 -0.64 -16.06
CA GLY A 130 15.26 -1.49 -15.33
C GLY A 130 15.57 -1.59 -13.83
N LEU A 131 14.68 -2.28 -13.12
CA LEU A 131 14.93 -2.75 -11.76
C LEU A 131 15.89 -3.95 -11.80
N ALA A 132 16.84 -4.01 -10.86
CA ALA A 132 17.80 -5.10 -10.76
C ALA A 132 17.12 -6.49 -10.71
N ASP A 133 17.67 -7.44 -11.45
CA ASP A 133 17.12 -8.80 -11.52
C ASP A 133 17.77 -9.71 -10.46
N THR A 134 17.31 -9.57 -9.22
CA THR A 134 17.74 -10.42 -8.11
C THR A 134 16.81 -11.63 -7.98
N PRO A 135 17.26 -12.77 -7.40
CA PRO A 135 16.39 -13.92 -7.17
C PRO A 135 15.14 -13.59 -6.36
N ALA A 136 15.25 -12.71 -5.36
CA ALA A 136 14.14 -12.26 -4.53
C ALA A 136 13.08 -11.48 -5.32
N ILE A 137 13.53 -10.52 -6.14
CA ILE A 137 12.65 -9.72 -7.01
C ILE A 137 11.99 -10.63 -8.05
N ALA A 138 12.76 -11.50 -8.71
CA ALA A 138 12.23 -12.42 -9.72
C ALA A 138 11.17 -13.37 -9.14
N ARG A 139 11.36 -13.84 -7.90
CA ARG A 139 10.38 -14.68 -7.20
C ARG A 139 9.09 -13.93 -6.89
N LEU A 140 9.19 -12.73 -6.29
CA LEU A 140 8.00 -11.95 -5.93
C LEU A 140 7.20 -11.48 -7.16
N LEU A 141 7.88 -11.15 -8.25
CA LEU A 141 7.21 -10.78 -9.51
C LEU A 141 6.46 -11.94 -10.16
N ARG A 142 6.96 -13.17 -10.00
CA ARG A 142 6.33 -14.36 -10.57
C ARG A 142 5.19 -14.85 -9.70
N ASP A 143 5.44 -14.96 -8.41
CA ASP A 143 4.63 -15.77 -7.49
C ASP A 143 3.93 -14.91 -6.41
N GLY A 144 4.35 -13.65 -6.21
CA GLY A 144 3.86 -12.78 -5.15
C GLY A 144 2.38 -12.43 -5.31
N ASN A 145 2.02 -11.73 -6.40
CA ASN A 145 0.62 -11.43 -6.72
C ASN A 145 -0.01 -12.54 -7.59
N SER A 146 -0.04 -13.77 -7.08
CA SER A 146 -0.65 -14.90 -7.78
C SER A 146 -2.18 -14.95 -7.62
N ALA A 147 -2.86 -15.64 -8.54
CA ALA A 147 -4.31 -15.84 -8.43
C ALA A 147 -4.70 -16.61 -7.15
N ALA A 148 -3.89 -17.60 -6.76
CA ALA A 148 -4.10 -18.37 -5.53
C ALA A 148 -3.96 -17.48 -4.28
N ALA A 149 -2.93 -16.63 -4.21
CA ALA A 149 -2.74 -15.71 -3.10
C ALA A 149 -3.93 -14.74 -2.97
N ARG A 150 -4.37 -14.14 -4.08
CA ARG A 150 -5.56 -13.27 -4.08
C ARG A 150 -6.81 -14.02 -3.63
N ALA A 151 -7.07 -15.21 -4.17
CA ALA A 151 -8.24 -16.00 -3.81
C ALA A 151 -8.26 -16.34 -2.31
N ARG A 152 -7.09 -16.69 -1.74
CA ARG A 152 -6.96 -16.99 -0.32
C ARG A 152 -7.17 -15.74 0.54
N LEU A 153 -6.57 -14.60 0.18
CA LEU A 153 -6.78 -13.34 0.88
C LEU A 153 -8.27 -12.96 0.89
N VAL A 154 -8.96 -13.05 -0.25
CA VAL A 154 -10.40 -12.78 -0.32
C VAL A 154 -11.21 -13.74 0.56
N ALA A 155 -10.85 -15.01 0.64
CA ALA A 155 -11.51 -15.95 1.54
C ALA A 155 -11.38 -15.50 3.01
N LEU A 156 -10.16 -15.14 3.44
CA LEU A 156 -9.92 -14.61 4.78
C LEU A 156 -10.67 -13.30 5.04
N MET A 157 -10.75 -12.40 4.05
CA MET A 157 -11.50 -11.15 4.15
C MET A 157 -13.00 -11.40 4.36
N ARG A 158 -13.56 -12.41 3.70
CA ARG A 158 -14.98 -12.79 3.89
C ARG A 158 -15.25 -13.32 5.28
N ASP A 159 -14.30 -14.05 5.86
CA ASP A 159 -14.39 -14.62 7.20
C ASP A 159 -14.06 -13.58 8.30
N ASN A 160 -13.58 -12.38 7.93
CA ASN A 160 -13.15 -11.31 8.83
C ASN A 160 -14.30 -10.47 9.41
N HIS A 161 -15.40 -11.12 9.80
CA HIS A 161 -16.59 -10.45 10.30
C HIS A 161 -16.31 -9.66 11.59
N GLY A 162 -16.77 -8.41 11.64
CA GLY A 162 -16.74 -7.56 12.83
C GLY A 162 -15.39 -6.88 13.12
N ARG A 163 -14.37 -7.04 12.25
CA ARG A 163 -13.12 -6.26 12.34
C ARG A 163 -13.17 -5.03 11.44
N ALA A 164 -12.63 -3.92 11.93
CA ALA A 164 -12.56 -2.65 11.20
C ALA A 164 -11.55 -2.66 10.04
N THR A 165 -10.58 -3.58 10.04
CA THR A 165 -9.52 -3.67 9.03
C THR A 165 -9.31 -5.10 8.55
N PHE A 166 -8.77 -5.23 7.33
CA PHE A 166 -8.21 -6.49 6.84
C PHE A 166 -6.72 -6.53 7.20
N GLY A 167 -6.39 -7.41 8.14
CA GLY A 167 -5.07 -7.54 8.72
C GLY A 167 -4.90 -6.67 9.97
N ALA A 168 -4.06 -7.12 10.89
CA ALA A 168 -3.65 -6.36 12.06
C ALA A 168 -2.91 -5.09 11.65
N THR A 169 -3.23 -3.96 12.27
CA THR A 169 -2.60 -2.68 11.91
C THR A 169 -1.23 -2.50 12.55
N GLY A 170 -0.99 -3.19 13.67
CA GLY A 170 0.22 -3.04 14.48
C GLY A 170 0.26 -1.74 15.29
N LEU A 171 -0.89 -1.07 15.43
CA LEU A 171 -1.04 0.04 16.37
C LEU A 171 -1.18 -0.46 17.81
N GLU A 172 -0.94 0.45 18.73
CA GLU A 172 -1.14 0.23 20.16
C GLU A 172 -2.62 0.02 20.49
N ASP A 173 -2.90 -0.74 21.57
CA ASP A 173 -4.26 -1.11 21.98
C ASP A 173 -5.17 0.12 22.17
N GLU A 174 -4.64 1.25 22.66
CA GLU A 174 -5.40 2.49 22.82
C GLU A 174 -5.90 3.04 21.48
N LEU A 175 -5.05 3.01 20.45
CA LEU A 175 -5.43 3.46 19.10
C LEU A 175 -6.42 2.50 18.44
N GLU A 176 -6.32 1.19 18.70
CA GLU A 176 -7.30 0.22 18.23
C GLU A 176 -8.65 0.40 18.95
N MET A 177 -8.66 0.70 20.25
CA MET A 177 -9.88 1.04 20.99
C MET A 177 -10.55 2.30 20.44
N ILE A 178 -9.77 3.34 20.14
CA ILE A 178 -10.25 4.57 19.51
C ILE A 178 -10.86 4.25 18.14
N ARG A 179 -10.18 3.43 17.32
CA ARG A 179 -10.71 2.97 16.03
C ARG A 179 -12.05 2.27 16.20
N ASP A 180 -12.17 1.33 17.11
CA ASP A 180 -13.39 0.57 17.35
C ASP A 180 -14.54 1.47 17.81
N GLN A 181 -14.25 2.46 18.66
CA GLN A 181 -15.23 3.44 19.10
C GLN A 181 -15.80 4.24 17.92
N PHE A 182 -14.95 4.80 17.07
CA PHE A 182 -15.39 5.59 15.91
C PHE A 182 -15.99 4.73 14.79
N HIS A 183 -15.53 3.49 14.62
CA HIS A 183 -16.12 2.56 13.67
C HIS A 183 -17.56 2.21 14.06
N ARG A 184 -17.82 1.87 15.33
CA ARG A 184 -19.20 1.65 15.82
C ARG A 184 -20.08 2.89 15.62
N PHE A 185 -19.58 4.08 15.95
CA PHE A 185 -20.31 5.32 15.72
C PHE A 185 -20.68 5.50 14.24
N ALA A 186 -19.74 5.25 13.32
CA ALA A 186 -20.00 5.35 11.89
C ALA A 186 -21.06 4.33 11.41
N GLU A 187 -20.97 3.08 11.85
CA GLU A 187 -21.93 2.02 11.49
C GLU A 187 -23.34 2.28 12.04
N GLU A 188 -23.45 2.86 13.24
CA GLU A 188 -24.75 3.08 13.91
C GLU A 188 -25.40 4.42 13.56
N ARG A 189 -24.59 5.48 13.40
CA ARG A 189 -25.08 6.87 13.32
C ARG A 189 -24.90 7.51 11.95
N VAL A 190 -24.02 6.99 11.10
CA VAL A 190 -23.68 7.61 9.81
C VAL A 190 -24.13 6.75 8.64
N ALA A 191 -23.58 5.54 8.50
CA ALA A 191 -23.79 4.68 7.33
C ALA A 191 -25.28 4.41 7.00
N PRO A 192 -26.16 4.14 7.97
CA PRO A 192 -27.59 3.90 7.69
C PRO A 192 -28.35 5.13 7.18
N HIS A 193 -27.82 6.33 7.42
CA HIS A 193 -28.51 7.59 7.19
C HIS A 193 -27.92 8.41 6.03
N ALA A 194 -26.65 8.18 5.68
CA ALA A 194 -25.91 8.92 4.67
C ALA A 194 -26.64 9.03 3.31
N HIS A 195 -27.22 7.93 2.83
CA HIS A 195 -27.97 7.93 1.57
C HIS A 195 -29.19 8.86 1.61
N VAL A 196 -29.89 8.91 2.74
CA VAL A 196 -31.06 9.79 2.90
C VAL A 196 -30.65 11.26 2.92
N TRP A 197 -29.55 11.58 3.59
CA TRP A 197 -29.01 12.96 3.59
C TRP A 197 -28.65 13.40 2.18
N HIS A 198 -27.98 12.53 1.42
CA HIS A 198 -27.64 12.78 0.03
C HIS A 198 -28.87 13.00 -0.86
N LEU A 199 -29.88 12.12 -0.77
CA LEU A 199 -31.13 12.25 -1.54
C LEU A 199 -31.88 13.55 -1.26
N LYS A 200 -31.74 14.10 -0.04
CA LYS A 200 -32.42 15.32 0.38
C LYS A 200 -31.60 16.59 0.18
N ASP A 201 -30.37 16.48 -0.34
CA ASP A 201 -29.40 17.59 -0.42
C ASP A 201 -29.27 18.32 0.93
N GLN A 202 -29.22 17.54 2.01
CA GLN A 202 -29.14 18.05 3.37
C GLN A 202 -27.70 18.06 3.84
N LEU A 203 -27.37 19.08 4.64
CA LEU A 203 -26.15 19.05 5.45
C LEU A 203 -26.17 17.85 6.41
N ILE A 204 -24.98 17.46 6.87
CA ILE A 204 -24.87 16.52 7.99
C ILE A 204 -25.67 17.07 9.17
N PRO A 205 -26.57 16.28 9.78
CA PRO A 205 -27.42 16.76 10.87
C PRO A 205 -26.61 17.30 12.05
N MET A 206 -27.12 18.34 12.71
CA MET A 206 -26.46 18.98 13.86
C MET A 206 -26.32 18.01 15.04
N GLU A 207 -27.22 17.03 15.12
CA GLU A 207 -27.19 15.96 16.11
C GLU A 207 -25.90 15.14 16.00
N ILE A 208 -25.45 14.82 14.77
CA ILE A 208 -24.19 14.09 14.55
C ILE A 208 -22.99 14.93 15.01
N ILE A 209 -23.00 16.23 14.72
CA ILE A 209 -21.94 17.16 15.17
C ILE A 209 -21.90 17.23 16.70
N THR A 210 -23.08 17.30 17.33
CA THR A 210 -23.20 17.35 18.78
C THR A 210 -22.68 16.07 19.43
N GLU A 211 -23.05 14.90 18.91
CA GLU A 211 -22.56 13.60 19.40
C GLU A 211 -21.03 13.50 19.26
N LEU A 212 -20.45 13.91 18.13
CA LEU A 212 -18.99 13.93 17.94
C LEU A 212 -18.30 14.91 18.92
N ALA A 213 -18.94 16.03 19.25
CA ALA A 213 -18.42 16.97 20.23
C ALA A 213 -18.39 16.38 21.64
N GLU A 214 -19.44 15.66 22.03
CA GLU A 214 -19.51 14.93 23.31
C GLU A 214 -18.46 13.82 23.40
N MET A 215 -18.12 13.19 22.26
CA MET A 215 -17.01 12.23 22.14
C MET A 215 -15.62 12.90 22.17
N GLY A 216 -15.54 14.23 22.25
CA GLY A 216 -14.28 14.97 22.35
C GLY A 216 -13.56 15.19 21.03
N VAL A 217 -14.15 14.83 19.88
CA VAL A 217 -13.51 14.86 18.54
C VAL A 217 -12.88 16.21 18.22
N PHE A 218 -13.56 17.31 18.56
CA PHE A 218 -13.09 18.67 18.23
C PHE A 218 -11.99 19.18 19.16
N GLY A 219 -11.61 18.42 20.18
CA GLY A 219 -10.48 18.69 21.06
C GLY A 219 -9.31 17.74 20.88
N LEU A 220 -9.39 16.78 19.95
CA LEU A 220 -8.30 15.87 19.62
C LEU A 220 -7.27 16.58 18.72
N THR A 221 -6.25 17.20 19.32
CA THR A 221 -4.91 17.45 18.75
C THR A 221 -3.97 18.00 19.82
#